data_AF-A0A960ZNG7-F1
#
_entry.id   AF-A0A960ZNG7-F1
#
_cell.length_a   1.000
_cell.length_b   1.000
_cell.length_c   1.000
_cell.angle_alpha   90.00
_cell.angle_beta   90.00
_cell.angle_gamma   90.00
#
_symmetry.space_group_name_H-M   'P 1'
#
loop_
_entity.id
_entity.type
_entity.pdbx_description
1 polymer ?
#
loop_
_entity_poly.entity_id
_entity_poly.type
_entity_poly.pdbx_seq_one_letter_code
_entity_poly.pdbx_strand_id
1 'polypeptide(L)'
;MTGLIELKLNGLDQLFNSMDPSPFHERDLDHDAEEFIVSWAAEHPRQHDLKLVVHLAEQDPRVSRPGPLVSEAITHYFEYRATMTRRELKRLLREGRTAFIVGLLFLGLCQFGASTLAGTTGWRNLAREGLLIVGWVAMWKPLDIALYRWWPIVSNLKLYERLARMPVEVVSSDP
;
A
#
# COMPACT_ATOMS: atom_id res chain seq x y z
N MET A 1 22.95 3.64 -9.47
CA MET A 1 23.34 2.26 -9.12
C MET A 1 22.06 1.44 -9.10
N THR A 2 22.08 0.22 -9.64
CA THR A 2 20.90 -0.65 -9.71
C THR A 2 20.92 -1.62 -8.52
N GLY A 3 19.84 -1.69 -7.75
CA GLY A 3 19.68 -2.70 -6.69
C GLY A 3 19.32 -4.04 -7.32
N LEU A 4 20.04 -5.09 -6.97
CA LEU A 4 19.85 -6.41 -7.54
C LEU A 4 19.25 -7.33 -6.47
N ILE A 5 18.10 -7.92 -6.80
CA ILE A 5 17.37 -8.86 -5.95
C ILE A 5 17.56 -10.24 -6.58
N GLU A 6 18.21 -11.15 -5.86
CA GLU A 6 18.42 -12.54 -6.31
C GLU A 6 17.42 -13.46 -5.62
N LEU A 7 16.59 -14.13 -6.42
CA LEU A 7 15.62 -15.11 -5.94
C LEU A 7 16.06 -16.49 -6.44
N LYS A 8 16.36 -17.42 -5.52
CA LYS A 8 16.72 -18.79 -5.86
C LYS A 8 15.52 -19.70 -5.66
N LEU A 9 15.10 -20.37 -6.72
CA LEU A 9 13.94 -21.26 -6.74
C LEU A 9 14.37 -22.63 -7.27
N ASN A 10 13.83 -23.68 -6.67
CA ASN A 10 14.05 -25.03 -7.18
C ASN A 10 13.20 -25.28 -8.43
N GLY A 11 11.98 -24.74 -8.47
CA GLY A 11 11.05 -24.83 -9.59
C GLY A 11 10.12 -23.62 -9.66
N LEU A 12 9.47 -23.42 -10.82
CA LEU A 12 8.52 -22.30 -11.03
C LEU A 12 7.29 -22.38 -10.13
N ASP A 13 6.92 -23.57 -9.69
CA ASP A 13 5.82 -23.82 -8.77
C ASP A 13 5.99 -23.16 -7.41
N GLN A 14 7.22 -22.88 -6.97
CA GLN A 14 7.50 -22.17 -5.72
C GLN A 14 7.29 -20.66 -5.84
N LEU A 15 7.32 -20.11 -7.05
CA LEU A 15 7.06 -18.69 -7.29
C LEU A 15 5.57 -18.36 -7.22
N PHE A 16 4.73 -19.32 -7.60
CA PHE A 16 3.31 -19.12 -7.79
C PHE A 16 2.50 -19.93 -6.80
N ASN A 17 1.45 -19.33 -6.26
CA ASN A 17 0.56 -20.00 -5.31
C ASN A 17 0.02 -21.32 -5.89
N SER A 18 0.22 -22.43 -5.18
CA SER A 18 -0.17 -23.78 -5.60
C SER A 18 -1.68 -24.06 -5.45
N MET A 19 -2.39 -23.22 -4.69
CA MET A 19 -3.84 -23.32 -4.44
C MET A 19 -4.69 -22.56 -5.47
N ASP A 20 -4.06 -21.79 -6.36
CA ASP A 20 -4.75 -21.00 -7.39
C ASP A 20 -4.85 -21.81 -8.70
N PRO A 21 -6.06 -22.21 -9.14
CA PRO A 21 -6.26 -22.98 -10.36
C PRO A 21 -6.11 -22.14 -11.65
N SER A 22 -5.77 -20.84 -11.53
CA SER A 22 -5.65 -19.93 -12.67
C SER A 22 -4.46 -20.32 -13.58
N PRO A 23 -4.54 -20.06 -14.90
CA PRO A 23 -3.44 -20.31 -15.83
C PRO A 23 -2.19 -19.53 -15.41
N PHE A 24 -0.99 -20.02 -15.76
CA PHE A 24 0.32 -19.49 -15.30
C PHE A 24 0.51 -17.97 -15.45
N HIS A 25 -0.20 -17.31 -16.38
CA HIS A 25 -0.11 -15.87 -16.63
C HIS A 25 -0.91 -15.05 -15.61
N GLU A 26 -1.91 -15.67 -14.98
CA GLU A 26 -2.84 -15.04 -14.02
C GLU A 26 -2.63 -15.54 -12.59
N ARG A 27 -1.72 -16.51 -12.40
CA ARG A 27 -1.46 -17.11 -11.08
C ARG A 27 -0.81 -16.10 -10.15
N ASP A 28 -1.38 -15.97 -8.96
CA ASP A 28 -0.82 -15.10 -7.93
C ASP A 28 0.57 -15.58 -7.50
N LEU A 29 1.47 -14.63 -7.23
CA LEU A 29 2.75 -14.90 -6.55
C LEU A 29 2.47 -15.56 -5.20
N ASP A 30 3.31 -16.53 -4.84
CA ASP A 30 3.28 -17.08 -3.50
C ASP A 30 3.56 -15.98 -2.46
N HIS A 31 2.93 -16.09 -1.28
CA HIS A 31 3.06 -15.07 -0.24
C HIS A 31 4.52 -14.92 0.23
N ASP A 32 5.25 -16.03 0.34
CA ASP A 32 6.64 -16.03 0.77
C ASP A 32 7.54 -15.35 -0.28
N ALA A 33 7.23 -15.57 -1.57
CA ALA A 33 7.93 -14.92 -2.68
C ALA A 33 7.63 -13.41 -2.74
N GLU A 34 6.36 -12.99 -2.55
CA GLU A 34 5.99 -11.57 -2.45
C GLU A 34 6.74 -10.89 -1.30
N GLU A 35 6.70 -11.47 -0.10
CA GLU A 35 7.33 -10.90 1.09
C GLU A 35 8.85 -10.79 0.92
N PHE A 36 9.50 -11.80 0.35
CA PHE A 36 10.93 -11.76 0.06
C PHE A 36 11.26 -10.62 -0.93
N ILE A 37 10.56 -10.52 -2.07
CA ILE A 37 10.83 -9.48 -3.06
C ILE A 37 10.59 -8.08 -2.48
N VAL A 38 9.50 -7.91 -1.73
CA VAL A 38 9.11 -6.62 -1.14
C VAL A 38 10.09 -6.17 -0.05
N SER A 39 10.52 -7.09 0.83
CA SER A 39 11.49 -6.79 1.89
C SER A 39 12.84 -6.35 1.31
N TRP A 40 13.40 -7.10 0.36
CA TRP A 40 14.63 -6.74 -0.34
C TRP A 40 14.51 -5.42 -1.10
N ALA A 41 13.39 -5.19 -1.78
CA ALA A 41 13.15 -3.94 -2.48
C ALA A 41 13.04 -2.72 -1.54
N ALA A 42 12.55 -2.93 -0.32
CA ALA A 42 12.44 -1.90 0.72
C ALA A 42 13.80 -1.54 1.35
N GLU A 43 14.74 -2.48 1.41
CA GLU A 43 16.11 -2.23 1.88
C GLU A 43 16.91 -1.35 0.90
N HIS A 44 16.61 -1.44 -0.40
CA HIS A 44 17.27 -0.62 -1.40
C HIS A 44 16.79 0.84 -1.41
N PRO A 45 17.71 1.82 -1.61
CA PRO A 45 17.35 3.23 -1.74
C PRO A 45 16.27 3.45 -2.81
N ARG A 46 15.28 4.28 -2.50
CA ARG A 46 14.13 4.58 -3.39
C ARG A 46 14.51 5.18 -4.75
N GLN A 47 15.74 5.66 -4.90
CA GLN A 47 16.25 6.32 -6.10
C GLN A 47 16.95 5.35 -7.07
N HIS A 48 17.19 4.11 -6.66
CA HIS A 48 17.86 3.12 -7.49
C HIS A 48 16.85 2.33 -8.31
N ASP A 49 17.16 2.06 -9.57
CA ASP A 49 16.41 1.07 -10.34
C ASP A 49 16.62 -0.30 -9.68
N LEU A 50 15.57 -1.13 -9.68
CA LEU A 50 15.67 -2.51 -9.21
C LEU A 50 15.83 -3.44 -10.41
N LYS A 51 16.45 -4.59 -10.18
CA LYS A 51 16.49 -5.70 -11.12
C LYS A 51 16.31 -6.99 -10.35
N LEU A 52 15.41 -7.85 -10.81
CA LEU A 52 15.18 -9.17 -10.20
C LEU A 52 15.84 -10.23 -11.07
N VAL A 53 16.68 -11.04 -10.44
CA VAL A 53 17.32 -12.21 -11.06
C VAL A 53 16.74 -13.45 -10.40
N VAL A 54 16.00 -14.23 -11.17
CA VAL A 54 15.41 -15.49 -10.71
C VAL A 54 16.30 -16.63 -11.18
N HIS A 55 16.91 -17.32 -10.22
CA HIS A 55 17.71 -18.51 -10.45
C HIS A 55 16.82 -19.74 -10.36
N LEU A 56 16.73 -20.52 -11.45
CA LEU A 56 15.98 -21.78 -11.49
C LEU A 56 16.92 -22.98 -11.56
N ALA A 57 16.76 -23.92 -10.62
CA ALA A 57 17.50 -25.18 -10.58
C ALA A 57 16.94 -26.22 -11.56
N GLU A 58 15.61 -26.40 -11.58
CA GLU A 58 14.94 -27.28 -12.54
C GLU A 58 14.23 -26.45 -13.62
N GLN A 59 14.58 -26.69 -14.87
CA GLN A 59 13.83 -26.16 -16.00
C GLN A 59 12.65 -27.09 -16.29
N ASP A 60 11.42 -26.59 -16.15
CA ASP A 60 10.24 -27.35 -16.56
C ASP A 60 10.30 -27.61 -18.08
N PRO A 61 10.37 -28.89 -18.53
CA PRO A 61 10.42 -29.23 -19.95
C PRO A 61 9.21 -28.74 -20.75
N ARG A 62 8.11 -28.37 -20.07
CA ARG A 62 6.87 -27.89 -20.70
C ARG A 62 6.93 -26.41 -21.09
N VAL A 63 7.91 -25.65 -20.59
CA VAL A 63 8.01 -24.21 -20.80
C VAL A 63 9.28 -23.88 -21.59
N SER A 64 9.14 -23.72 -22.92
CA SER A 64 10.27 -23.46 -23.81
C SER A 64 11.00 -22.13 -23.54
N ARG A 65 10.36 -21.15 -22.89
CA ARG A 65 10.95 -19.85 -22.50
C ARG A 65 10.36 -19.33 -21.18
N PRO A 66 10.89 -19.74 -20.01
CA PRO A 66 10.36 -19.31 -18.72
C PRO A 66 10.61 -17.82 -18.42
N GLY A 67 11.65 -17.21 -19.00
CA GLY A 67 12.02 -15.81 -18.75
C GLY A 67 10.91 -14.78 -19.00
N PRO A 68 10.40 -14.65 -20.24
CA PRO A 68 9.37 -13.67 -20.56
C PRO A 68 8.06 -13.90 -19.79
N LEU A 69 7.68 -15.17 -19.61
CA LEU A 69 6.49 -15.60 -18.87
C LEU A 69 6.53 -15.15 -17.41
N VAL A 70 7.63 -15.43 -16.72
CA VAL A 70 7.83 -15.04 -15.32
C VAL A 70 7.89 -13.51 -15.21
N SER A 71 8.61 -12.85 -16.11
CA SER A 71 8.68 -11.39 -16.14
C SER A 71 7.31 -10.74 -16.29
N GLU A 72 6.47 -11.24 -17.20
CA GLU A 72 5.13 -10.72 -17.45
C GLU A 72 4.20 -10.97 -16.26
N ALA A 73 4.23 -12.18 -15.68
CA ALA A 73 3.42 -12.53 -14.51
C ALA A 73 3.76 -11.66 -13.29
N ILE A 74 5.05 -11.47 -12.99
CA ILE A 74 5.52 -10.60 -11.90
C ILE A 74 5.10 -9.15 -12.13
N THR A 75 5.29 -8.65 -13.36
CA THR A 75 4.87 -7.30 -13.75
C THR A 75 3.38 -7.11 -13.53
N HIS A 76 2.56 -8.01 -14.08
CA HIS A 76 1.10 -7.94 -13.98
C HIS A 76 0.61 -8.03 -12.53
N TYR A 77 1.20 -8.90 -11.72
CA TYR A 77 0.88 -9.02 -10.30
C TYR A 77 1.16 -7.71 -9.53
N PHE A 78 2.36 -7.13 -9.69
CA PHE A 78 2.69 -5.89 -8.99
C PHE A 78 1.91 -4.68 -9.52
N GLU A 79 1.57 -4.64 -10.81
CA GLU A 79 0.63 -3.66 -11.35
C GLU A 79 -0.75 -3.79 -10.70
N TYR A 80 -1.27 -5.01 -10.61
CA TYR A 80 -2.53 -5.29 -9.94
C TYR A 80 -2.49 -4.85 -8.46
N ARG A 81 -1.44 -5.21 -7.71
CA ARG A 81 -1.25 -4.78 -6.31
C ARG A 81 -1.14 -3.26 -6.17
N ALA A 82 -0.45 -2.58 -7.09
CA ALA A 82 -0.39 -1.12 -7.14
C ALA A 82 -1.78 -0.50 -7.38
N THR A 83 -2.58 -1.06 -8.32
CA THR A 83 -3.94 -0.55 -8.56
C THR A 83 -4.85 -0.73 -7.35
N MET A 84 -4.75 -1.85 -6.63
CA MET A 84 -5.51 -2.10 -5.41
C MET A 84 -5.11 -1.14 -4.28
N THR A 85 -3.80 -0.97 -4.06
CA THR A 85 -3.27 -0.02 -3.06
C THR A 85 -3.70 1.42 -3.38
N ARG A 86 -3.75 1.79 -4.66
CA ARG A 86 -4.24 3.10 -5.10
C ARG A 86 -5.73 3.30 -4.81
N ARG A 87 -6.54 2.24 -4.93
CA ARG A 87 -7.97 2.28 -4.55
C ARG A 87 -8.13 2.43 -3.04
N GLU A 88 -7.32 1.72 -2.25
CA GLU A 88 -7.29 1.85 -0.79
C GLU A 88 -6.92 3.27 -0.36
N LEU A 89 -5.88 3.86 -0.95
CA LEU A 89 -5.50 5.25 -0.70
C LEU A 89 -6.66 6.21 -0.99
N LYS A 90 -7.34 6.06 -2.13
CA LYS A 90 -8.50 6.88 -2.47
C LYS A 90 -9.64 6.72 -1.46
N ARG A 91 -9.86 5.51 -0.95
CA ARG A 91 -10.87 5.23 0.08
C ARG A 91 -10.50 5.91 1.39
N LEU A 92 -9.26 5.79 1.84
CA LEU A 92 -8.77 6.43 3.06
C LEU A 92 -8.85 7.96 2.98
N LEU A 93 -8.49 8.56 1.85
CA LEU A 93 -8.62 10.00 1.64
C LEU A 93 -10.08 10.47 1.62
N ARG A 94 -11.00 9.66 1.07
CA ARG A 94 -12.45 9.96 1.13
C ARG A 94 -12.96 9.92 2.57
N GLU A 95 -12.57 8.91 3.35
CA GLU A 95 -12.91 8.79 4.77
C GLU A 95 -12.32 9.95 5.59
N GLY A 96 -11.09 10.36 5.30
CA GLY A 96 -10.48 11.56 5.90
C GLY A 96 -11.26 12.83 5.59
N ARG A 97 -11.69 13.01 4.32
CA ARG A 97 -12.47 14.17 3.90
C ARG A 97 -13.85 14.21 4.55
N THR A 98 -14.55 13.08 4.65
CA THR A 98 -15.86 13.04 5.32
C THR A 98 -15.70 13.36 6.81
N ALA A 99 -14.69 12.80 7.48
CA ALA A 99 -14.40 13.11 8.88
C ALA A 99 -14.08 14.60 9.08
N PHE A 100 -13.32 15.21 8.16
CA PHE A 100 -13.02 16.64 8.19
C PHE A 100 -14.27 17.51 8.05
N ILE A 101 -15.17 17.17 7.12
CA ILE A 101 -16.45 17.89 6.94
C ILE A 101 -17.31 17.77 8.20
N VAL A 102 -17.43 16.58 8.78
CA VAL A 102 -18.19 16.38 10.02
C VAL A 102 -17.60 17.20 11.16
N GLY A 103 -16.28 17.21 11.32
CA GLY A 103 -15.59 18.04 12.31
C GLY A 103 -15.84 19.54 12.10
N LEU A 104 -15.79 20.02 10.85
CA LEU A 104 -16.03 21.42 10.50
C LEU A 104 -17.49 21.83 10.74
N LEU A 105 -18.46 20.96 10.42
CA LEU A 105 -19.88 21.18 10.73
C LEU A 105 -20.11 21.22 12.24
N PHE A 106 -19.49 20.32 13.01
CA PHE A 106 -19.59 20.30 14.46
C PHE A 106 -19.02 21.59 15.08
N LEU A 107 -17.85 22.03 14.62
CA LEU A 107 -17.26 23.32 15.03
C LEU A 107 -18.15 24.50 14.67
N GLY A 108 -18.71 24.52 13.46
CA GLY A 108 -19.65 25.56 13.01
C GLY A 108 -20.90 25.63 13.89
N LEU A 109 -21.50 24.47 14.22
CA LEU A 109 -22.64 24.38 15.14
C LEU A 109 -22.29 24.86 16.54
N CYS A 110 -21.11 24.50 17.05
CA CYS A 110 -20.61 24.96 18.34
C CYS A 110 -20.45 26.48 18.37
N GLN A 111 -19.85 27.07 17.33
CA GLN A 111 -19.64 28.51 17.23
C GLN A 111 -20.98 29.27 17.09
N PHE A 112 -21.91 28.73 16.31
CA PHE A 112 -23.24 29.30 16.16
C PHE A 112 -24.02 29.27 17.48
N GLY A 113 -24.03 28.13 18.18
CA GLY A 113 -24.60 27.99 19.52
C GLY A 113 -23.95 28.93 20.54
N ALA A 114 -22.63 29.09 20.51
CA ALA A 114 -21.93 30.01 21.41
C ALA A 114 -22.28 31.49 21.14
N SER A 115 -22.59 31.85 19.89
CA SER A 115 -22.96 33.22 19.51
C SER A 115 -24.38 33.59 19.94
N THR A 116 -25.34 32.66 19.82
CA THR A 116 -26.71 32.84 20.34
C THR A 116 -26.75 32.79 21.87
N LEU A 117 -25.70 32.22 22.48
CA LEU A 117 -25.51 32.14 23.93
C LEU A 117 -24.69 33.32 24.53
N ALA A 118 -24.71 34.50 23.90
CA ALA A 118 -24.15 35.73 24.47
C ALA A 118 -25.12 36.36 25.49
N GLY A 119 -24.94 36.10 26.79
CA GLY A 119 -25.82 36.59 27.87
C GLY A 119 -25.69 35.81 29.19
N THR A 120 -24.79 36.24 30.06
CA THR A 120 -24.68 35.99 31.52
C THR A 120 -25.40 34.77 32.15
N THR A 121 -24.72 33.62 32.29
CA THR A 121 -24.93 32.63 33.40
C THR A 121 -23.81 31.57 33.45
N GLY A 122 -23.31 31.20 34.63
CA GLY A 122 -22.13 30.33 34.82
C GLY A 122 -22.21 28.91 34.23
N TRP A 123 -23.41 28.29 34.18
CA TRP A 123 -23.61 26.98 33.54
C TRP A 123 -23.29 26.99 32.03
N ARG A 124 -23.41 28.16 31.40
CA ARG A 124 -23.16 28.38 29.97
C ARG A 124 -21.66 28.45 29.64
N ASN A 125 -20.84 28.91 30.58
CA ASN A 125 -19.38 28.83 30.47
C ASN A 125 -18.88 27.39 30.59
N LEU A 126 -19.43 26.61 31.53
CA LEU A 126 -19.10 25.18 31.66
C LEU A 126 -19.48 24.40 30.39
N ALA A 127 -20.64 24.69 29.80
CA ALA A 127 -21.05 24.09 28.53
C ALA A 127 -20.13 24.50 27.37
N ARG A 128 -19.66 25.75 27.33
CA ARG A 128 -18.68 26.25 26.34
C ARG A 128 -17.34 25.52 26.47
N GLU A 129 -16.82 25.35 27.69
CA GLU A 129 -15.57 24.63 27.95
C GLU A 129 -15.68 23.15 27.58
N GLY A 130 -16.80 22.50 27.92
CA GLY A 130 -17.09 21.12 27.50
C GLY A 130 -17.16 20.97 25.99
N LEU A 131 -17.82 21.91 25.29
CA LEU A 131 -17.88 21.93 23.82
C LEU A 131 -16.50 22.09 23.18
N LEU A 132 -15.61 22.92 23.77
CA LEU A 132 -14.24 23.08 23.29
C LEU A 132 -13.44 21.78 23.43
N ILE A 133 -13.57 21.08 24.56
CA ILE A 133 -12.90 19.79 24.78
C ILE A 133 -13.42 18.74 23.80
N VAL A 134 -14.74 18.63 23.62
CA VAL A 134 -15.35 17.67 22.68
C VAL A 134 -15.00 18.02 21.23
N GLY A 135 -15.00 19.30 20.86
CA GLY A 135 -14.62 19.76 19.53
C GLY A 135 -13.16 19.44 19.22
N TRP A 136 -12.26 19.63 20.18
CA TRP A 136 -10.86 19.22 20.05
C TRP A 136 -10.72 17.70 19.92
N VAL A 137 -11.36 16.92 20.78
CA VAL A 137 -11.35 15.43 20.74
C VAL A 137 -11.90 14.91 19.41
N ALA A 138 -12.98 15.50 18.89
CA ALA A 138 -13.55 15.17 17.59
C ALA A 138 -12.58 15.47 16.43
N MET A 139 -11.69 16.44 16.59
CA MET A 139 -10.72 16.85 15.56
C MET A 139 -9.52 15.89 15.44
N TRP A 140 -9.29 15.00 16.40
CA TRP A 140 -8.15 14.06 16.36
C TRP A 140 -8.25 13.04 15.23
N LYS A 141 -9.41 12.42 15.01
CA LYS A 141 -9.62 11.41 13.96
C LYS A 141 -9.35 11.95 12.55
N PRO A 142 -9.89 13.13 12.16
CA PRO A 142 -9.56 13.77 10.89
C PRO A 142 -8.06 14.08 10.76
N LEU A 143 -7.45 14.62 11.83
CA LEU A 143 -6.04 15.01 11.84
C LEU A 143 -5.11 13.80 11.67
N ASP A 144 -5.39 12.70 12.37
CA ASP A 144 -4.65 11.45 12.27
C ASP A 144 -4.67 10.87 10.85
N ILE A 145 -5.85 10.82 10.24
CA ILE A 145 -6.01 10.34 8.86
C ILE A 145 -5.24 11.24 7.88
N ALA A 146 -5.31 12.56 8.08
CA ALA A 146 -4.69 13.56 7.20
C ALA A 146 -3.17 13.66 7.36
N LEU A 147 -2.61 13.34 8.52
CA LEU A 147 -1.16 13.41 8.77
C LEU A 147 -0.45 12.08 8.59
N TYR A 148 -0.97 11.00 9.17
CA TYR A 148 -0.19 9.77 9.37
C TYR A 148 -0.64 8.62 8.49
N ARG A 149 -1.94 8.36 8.37
CA ARG A 149 -2.42 7.09 7.78
C ARG A 149 -2.19 6.94 6.28
N TRP A 150 -2.04 8.03 5.52
CA TRP A 150 -1.87 7.98 4.06
C TRP A 150 -0.41 7.78 3.63
N TRP A 151 0.56 8.27 4.41
CA TRP A 151 1.99 8.17 4.09
C TRP A 151 2.49 6.73 3.89
N PRO A 152 2.18 5.75 4.77
CA PRO A 152 2.61 4.37 4.56
C PRO A 152 1.97 3.75 3.31
N ILE A 153 0.70 4.07 3.01
CA ILE A 153 0.02 3.56 1.81
C ILE A 153 0.67 4.12 0.54
N VAL A 154 1.02 5.41 0.53
CA VAL A 154 1.76 6.02 -0.60
C VAL A 154 3.15 5.43 -0.75
N SER A 155 3.82 5.13 0.37
CA SER A 155 5.12 4.45 0.34
C SER A 155 5.01 3.07 -0.32
N ASN A 156 4.03 2.26 0.09
CA ASN A 156 3.78 0.93 -0.48
C ASN A 156 3.39 1.02 -1.95
N LEU A 157 2.53 1.98 -2.32
CA LEU A 157 2.15 2.20 -3.72
C LEU A 157 3.38 2.47 -4.61
N LYS A 158 4.29 3.35 -4.17
CA LYS A 158 5.52 3.64 -4.91
C LYS A 158 6.45 2.44 -5.00
N LEU A 159 6.49 1.60 -3.96
CA LEU A 159 7.27 0.37 -3.97
C LEU A 159 6.71 -0.63 -5.00
N TYR A 160 5.40 -0.86 -4.99
CA TYR A 160 4.74 -1.74 -5.98
C TYR A 160 4.86 -1.21 -7.41
N GLU A 161 4.70 0.10 -7.63
CA GLU A 161 4.90 0.72 -8.95
C GLU A 161 6.34 0.58 -9.46
N ARG A 162 7.33 0.58 -8.54
CA ARG A 162 8.74 0.35 -8.87
C ARG A 162 9.02 -1.12 -9.18
N LEU A 163 8.45 -2.04 -8.40
CA LEU A 163 8.54 -3.49 -8.63
C LEU A 163 7.86 -3.91 -9.94
N ALA A 164 6.74 -3.28 -10.30
CA ALA A 164 6.06 -3.51 -11.56
C ALA A 164 6.89 -3.12 -12.79
N ARG A 165 7.79 -2.13 -12.69
CA ARG A 165 8.63 -1.64 -13.81
C ARG A 165 10.01 -2.29 -13.84
N MET A 166 10.29 -3.16 -12.88
CA MET A 166 11.60 -3.77 -12.73
C MET A 166 11.88 -4.79 -13.84
N PRO A 167 13.04 -4.74 -14.51
CA PRO A 167 13.46 -5.83 -15.38
C PRO A 167 13.65 -7.12 -14.57
N VAL A 168 13.05 -8.21 -15.08
CA VAL A 168 13.22 -9.56 -14.53
C VAL A 168 14.05 -10.39 -15.51
N GLU A 169 15.12 -10.99 -15.01
CA GLU A 169 15.93 -11.96 -15.76
C GLU A 169 15.84 -13.32 -15.09
N VAL A 170 15.64 -14.36 -15.90
CA VAL A 170 15.65 -15.75 -15.44
C VAL A 170 16.94 -16.40 -15.90
N VAL A 171 17.70 -16.93 -14.94
CA VAL A 171 18.98 -17.59 -15.17
C VAL A 171 18.86 -19.03 -14.66
N SER A 172 19.36 -20.00 -15.42
CA SER A 172 19.50 -21.36 -14.89
C SER A 172 20.62 -21.37 -13.85
N SER A 173 20.32 -21.76 -12.60
CA SER A 173 21.40 -22.01 -11.65
C SER A 173 22.12 -23.29 -12.06
N ASP A 174 23.40 -23.17 -12.44
CA ASP A 174 24.28 -24.34 -12.49
C ASP A 174 24.44 -24.92 -11.06
N PRO A 175 24.49 -26.25 -10.92
CA PRO A 175 24.53 -26.95 -9.63
C PRO A 175 25.79 -26.67 -8.80
#